data_AF-A0AAW4BRW8-F1
#
_entry.id   AF-A0AAW4BRW8-F1
#
_cell.length_a   1.000
_cell.length_b   1.000
_cell.length_c   1.000
_cell.angle_alpha   90.00
_cell.angle_beta   90.00
_cell.angle_gamma   90.00
#
_symmetry.space_group_name_H-M   'P 1'
#
loop_
_entity.id
_entity.type
_entity.pdbx_description
1 polymer ?
#
loop_
_entity_poly.entity_id
_entity_poly.type
_entity_poly.pdbx_seq_one_letter_code
_entity_poly.pdbx_strand_id
1 'polypeptide(L)'
;IAIERKAAAIKAQAYSKNGYIVITDRYPSLEYGKMDSPRITKNTQKSCIYNFLHNIERKYYEAIPASNFSVKLNIPVETAVYRNSIRVKPGKETDNEIRARYLVNSDFKPKTLELLDIDASQCIDAVRDEIVNIIFKELDNE
;
A
#
# COMPACT_ATOMS: atom_id res chain seq x y z
N ILE A 1 -4.48 14.23 2.00
CA ILE A 1 -3.86 12.88 1.94
C ILE A 1 -4.29 11.96 3.10
N ALA A 2 -3.79 12.11 4.35
CA ALA A 2 -4.11 11.15 5.43
C ALA A 2 -5.62 11.05 5.75
N ILE A 3 -6.30 12.21 5.80
CA ILE A 3 -7.75 12.29 6.03
C ILE A 3 -8.54 11.62 4.91
N GLU A 4 -8.16 11.83 3.65
CA GLU A 4 -8.81 11.23 2.47
C GLU A 4 -8.64 9.71 2.46
N ARG A 5 -7.44 9.22 2.76
CA ARG A 5 -7.18 7.77 2.90
C ARG A 5 -8.05 7.15 3.97
N LYS A 6 -8.15 7.80 5.13
CA LYS A 6 -9.04 7.36 6.22
C LYS A 6 -10.50 7.32 5.76
N ALA A 7 -10.98 8.37 5.12
CA ALA A 7 -12.36 8.43 4.64
C ALA A 7 -12.65 7.31 3.62
N ALA A 8 -11.74 7.09 2.66
CA ALA A 8 -11.86 6.03 1.67
C ALA A 8 -11.86 4.63 2.32
N ALA A 9 -10.97 4.38 3.27
CA ALA A 9 -10.89 3.10 3.98
C ALA A 9 -12.11 2.83 4.87
N ILE A 10 -12.66 3.85 5.53
CA ILE A 10 -13.92 3.72 6.29
C ILE A 10 -15.07 3.38 5.35
N LYS A 11 -15.15 4.03 4.19
CA LYS A 11 -16.17 3.74 3.18
C LYS A 11 -16.03 2.30 2.65
N ALA A 12 -14.80 1.87 2.35
CA ALA A 12 -14.50 0.49 1.94
C ALA A 12 -14.94 -0.52 3.01
N GLN A 13 -14.62 -0.28 4.28
CA GLN A 13 -15.06 -1.16 5.37
C GLN A 13 -16.58 -1.20 5.52
N ALA A 14 -17.27 -0.07 5.32
CA ALA A 14 -18.73 -0.03 5.35
C ALA A 14 -19.36 -0.89 4.24
N TYR A 15 -18.81 -0.85 3.02
CA TYR A 15 -19.25 -1.74 1.94
C TYR A 15 -18.94 -3.21 2.25
N SER A 16 -17.75 -3.51 2.75
CA SER A 16 -17.38 -4.87 3.16
C SER A 16 -18.35 -5.43 4.21
N LYS A 17 -18.71 -4.65 5.24
CA LYS A 17 -19.71 -5.04 6.23
C LYS A 17 -21.12 -5.27 5.67
N ASN A 18 -21.41 -4.73 4.50
CA ASN A 18 -22.68 -4.95 3.79
C ASN A 18 -22.61 -6.12 2.79
N GLY A 19 -21.56 -6.95 2.84
CA GLY A 19 -21.41 -8.15 2.00
C GLY A 19 -20.79 -7.88 0.62
N TYR A 20 -20.20 -6.71 0.39
CA TYR A 20 -19.52 -6.42 -0.87
C TYR A 20 -18.03 -6.76 -0.80
N ILE A 21 -17.48 -7.32 -1.87
CA ILE A 21 -16.03 -7.42 -2.06
C ILE A 21 -15.51 -6.04 -2.46
N VAL A 22 -14.54 -5.51 -1.70
CA VAL A 22 -13.91 -4.22 -1.99
C VAL A 22 -12.44 -4.42 -2.29
N ILE A 23 -12.06 -4.16 -3.55
CA ILE A 23 -10.67 -4.24 -4.01
C ILE A 23 -10.08 -2.82 -4.00
N THR A 24 -8.88 -2.68 -3.44
CA THR A 24 -8.16 -1.41 -3.40
C THR A 24 -6.80 -1.54 -4.07
N ASP A 25 -6.43 -0.53 -4.88
CA ASP A 25 -5.05 -0.40 -5.38
C ASP A 25 -4.25 0.38 -4.32
N ARG A 26 -3.46 -0.38 -3.54
CA ARG A 26 -2.69 0.03 -2.36
C ARG A 26 -3.51 0.23 -1.09
N TYR A 27 -2.81 0.00 0.03
CA TYR A 27 -3.31 0.24 1.37
C TYR A 27 -2.21 0.85 2.23
N PRO A 28 -2.50 1.81 3.12
CA PRO A 28 -1.47 2.54 3.87
C PRO A 28 -0.73 1.66 4.88
N SER A 29 0.51 2.01 5.18
CA SER A 29 1.29 1.48 6.31
C SER A 29 1.39 2.49 7.44
N LEU A 30 1.76 2.02 8.63
CA LEU A 30 2.11 2.87 9.77
C LEU A 30 3.61 3.20 9.81
N GLU A 31 4.41 2.62 8.91
CA GLU A 31 5.85 2.86 8.82
C GLU A 31 6.15 4.22 8.19
N TYR A 32 6.96 5.04 8.86
CA TYR A 32 7.28 6.39 8.40
C TYR A 32 8.08 6.39 7.10
N GLY A 33 7.79 7.35 6.22
CA GLY A 33 8.58 7.60 5.01
C GLY A 33 8.36 6.61 3.87
N LYS A 34 7.64 5.50 4.12
CA LYS A 34 7.20 4.59 3.07
C LYS A 34 6.14 5.22 2.17
N MET A 35 5.91 4.59 1.03
CA MET A 35 4.81 4.94 0.14
C MET A 35 3.50 4.90 0.93
N ASP A 36 2.65 5.90 0.72
CA ASP A 36 1.29 5.87 1.24
C ASP A 36 1.16 5.84 2.78
N SER A 37 2.21 6.26 3.49
CA SER A 37 2.35 6.19 4.95
C SER A 37 2.62 7.55 5.60
N PRO A 38 2.65 7.66 6.95
CA PRO A 38 3.00 8.90 7.64
C PRO A 38 4.31 9.51 7.13
N ARG A 39 4.30 10.82 6.85
CA ARG A 39 5.46 11.55 6.32
C ARG A 39 6.17 12.38 7.38
N ILE A 40 5.45 12.88 8.37
CA ILE A 40 6.00 13.69 9.44
C ILE A 40 6.56 12.76 10.51
N THR A 41 7.88 12.67 10.63
CA THR A 41 8.55 11.88 11.66
C THR A 41 8.54 12.59 13.00
N LYS A 42 8.51 11.83 14.10
CA LYS A 42 8.60 12.40 15.45
C LYS A 42 9.99 13.01 15.65
N ASN A 43 10.05 14.29 16.02
CA ASN A 43 11.32 14.95 16.30
C ASN A 43 11.18 15.94 17.47
N THR A 44 11.76 15.58 18.62
CA THR A 44 11.68 16.35 19.86
C THR A 44 12.44 17.66 19.83
N GLN A 45 13.36 17.85 18.88
CA GLN A 45 14.11 19.10 18.69
C GLN A 45 13.35 20.12 17.84
N LYS A 46 12.22 19.74 17.22
CA LYS A 46 11.38 20.63 16.41
C LYS A 46 10.33 21.33 17.26
N SER A 47 9.71 22.37 16.69
CA SER A 47 8.71 23.21 17.37
C SER A 47 7.48 22.42 17.85
N CYS A 48 6.75 23.00 18.81
CA CYS A 48 5.48 22.45 19.29
C CYS A 48 4.46 22.24 18.16
N ILE A 49 4.39 23.17 17.20
CA ILE A 49 3.51 23.07 16.03
C ILE A 49 3.89 21.86 15.16
N TYR A 50 5.18 21.64 14.92
CA TYR A 50 5.63 20.47 14.16
C TYR A 50 5.20 19.17 14.84
N ASN A 51 5.42 19.07 16.16
CA ASN A 51 5.04 17.88 16.92
C ASN A 51 3.51 17.72 17.03
N PHE A 52 2.75 18.82 17.05
CA PHE A 52 1.30 18.79 16.97
C PHE A 52 0.81 18.22 15.64
N LEU A 53 1.34 18.69 14.51
CA LEU A 53 1.01 18.19 13.17
C LEU A 53 1.41 16.71 13.00
N HIS A 54 2.58 16.31 13.50
CA HIS A 54 3.00 14.92 13.58
C HIS A 54 1.95 14.04 14.28
N ASN A 55 1.51 14.47 15.47
CA ASN A 55 0.52 13.71 16.24
C ASN A 55 -0.83 13.63 15.53
N ILE A 56 -1.26 14.70 14.84
CA ILE A 56 -2.48 14.70 14.05
C ILE A 56 -2.39 13.71 12.89
N GLU A 57 -1.32 13.79 12.08
CA GLU A 57 -1.13 12.88 10.95
C GLU A 57 -1.14 11.42 11.42
N ARG A 58 -0.36 11.13 12.47
CA ARG A 58 -0.26 9.80 13.05
C ARG A 58 -1.62 9.28 13.51
N LYS A 59 -2.41 10.08 14.22
CA LYS A 59 -3.77 9.71 14.66
C LYS A 59 -4.69 9.35 13.50
N TYR A 60 -4.58 10.05 12.37
CA TYR A 60 -5.39 9.71 11.20
C TYR A 60 -5.02 8.35 10.60
N TYR A 61 -3.72 8.07 10.44
CA TYR A 61 -3.25 6.77 9.94
C TYR A 61 -3.56 5.62 10.92
N GLU A 62 -3.41 5.84 12.23
CA GLU A 62 -3.78 4.85 13.26
C GLU A 62 -5.28 4.53 13.23
N ALA A 63 -6.13 5.50 12.91
CA ALA A 63 -7.57 5.34 12.81
C ALA A 63 -8.07 4.70 11.49
N ILE A 64 -7.19 4.43 10.52
CA ILE A 64 -7.53 3.67 9.31
C ILE A 64 -7.77 2.22 9.73
N PRO A 65 -8.89 1.57 9.37
CA PRO A 65 -9.10 0.15 9.69
C PRO A 65 -8.01 -0.72 9.04
N ALA A 66 -7.80 -1.95 9.54
CA ALA A 66 -7.00 -2.92 8.79
C ALA A 66 -7.84 -3.52 7.67
N SER A 67 -7.22 -3.84 6.53
CA SER A 67 -7.83 -4.72 5.52
C SER A 67 -7.87 -6.17 6.02
N ASN A 68 -8.82 -6.98 5.53
CA ASN A 68 -8.87 -8.43 5.81
C ASN A 68 -7.56 -9.08 5.38
N PHE A 69 -7.21 -8.94 4.11
CA PHE A 69 -5.90 -9.34 3.59
C PHE A 69 -5.36 -8.29 2.61
N SER A 70 -4.07 -8.35 2.36
CA SER A 70 -3.38 -7.56 1.35
C SER A 70 -2.49 -8.48 0.54
N VAL A 71 -2.48 -8.28 -0.78
CA VAL A 71 -1.57 -8.98 -1.68
C VAL A 71 -0.41 -8.06 -2.04
N LYS A 72 0.81 -8.49 -1.74
CA LYS A 72 2.05 -7.81 -2.08
C LYS A 72 2.67 -8.46 -3.31
N LEU A 73 2.70 -7.71 -4.40
CA LEU A 73 3.30 -8.13 -5.66
C LEU A 73 4.80 -7.85 -5.66
N ASN A 74 5.61 -8.89 -5.51
CA ASN A 74 7.05 -8.81 -5.49
C ASN A 74 7.63 -9.01 -6.88
N ILE A 75 8.59 -8.18 -7.27
CA ILE A 75 9.36 -8.31 -8.51
C ILE A 75 10.82 -7.91 -8.26
N PRO A 76 11.78 -8.46 -9.02
CA PRO A 76 13.14 -7.92 -9.04
C PRO A 76 13.16 -6.45 -9.49
N VAL A 77 14.10 -5.67 -8.95
CA VAL A 77 14.23 -4.24 -9.26
C VAL A 77 14.44 -3.99 -10.76
N GLU A 78 15.22 -4.84 -11.43
CA GLU A 78 15.47 -4.69 -12.87
C GLU A 78 14.20 -4.96 -13.71
N THR A 79 13.34 -5.86 -13.25
CA THR A 79 12.01 -6.06 -13.85
C THR A 79 11.14 -4.81 -13.69
N ALA A 80 11.20 -4.13 -12.54
CA ALA A 80 10.47 -2.89 -12.30
C ALA A 80 10.94 -1.75 -13.21
N VAL A 81 12.26 -1.61 -13.37
CA VAL A 81 12.89 -0.62 -14.27
C VAL A 81 12.50 -0.89 -15.72
N TYR A 82 12.62 -2.14 -16.18
CA TYR A 82 12.22 -2.54 -17.52
C TYR A 82 10.73 -2.28 -17.80
N ARG A 83 9.82 -2.67 -16.89
CA ARG A 83 8.39 -2.42 -17.05
C ARG A 83 8.06 -0.92 -17.10
N ASN A 84 8.78 -0.09 -16.36
CA ASN A 84 8.61 1.36 -16.42
C ASN A 84 9.12 1.96 -17.74
N SER A 85 10.24 1.45 -18.28
CA SER A 85 10.83 1.97 -19.53
C SER A 85 9.90 1.77 -20.72
N ILE A 86 9.23 0.62 -20.81
CA ILE A 86 8.27 0.30 -21.88
C ILE A 86 6.87 0.90 -21.68
N ARG A 87 6.57 1.44 -20.48
CA ARG A 87 5.25 1.99 -20.16
C ARG A 87 4.91 3.16 -21.09
N VAL A 88 3.66 3.43 -21.42
CA VAL A 88 3.28 4.70 -22.06
C VAL A 88 2.57 5.55 -21.01
N LYS A 89 3.32 6.45 -20.35
CA LYS A 89 2.81 7.35 -19.30
C LYS A 89 3.62 8.65 -19.32
N PRO A 90 2.99 9.83 -19.33
CA PRO A 90 3.71 11.10 -19.22
C PRO A 90 4.33 11.25 -17.82
N GLY A 91 5.50 11.90 -17.74
CA GLY A 91 6.19 12.16 -16.47
C GLY A 91 6.57 10.88 -15.72
N LYS A 92 7.12 9.89 -16.43
CA LYS A 92 7.64 8.69 -15.77
C LYS A 92 8.80 9.05 -14.86
N GLU A 93 8.88 8.35 -13.74
CA GLU A 93 10.08 8.30 -12.92
C GLU A 93 11.25 7.78 -13.77
N THR A 94 12.41 8.37 -13.60
CA THR A 94 13.69 7.89 -14.12
C THR A 94 14.06 6.55 -13.48
N ASP A 95 14.96 5.81 -14.12
CA ASP A 95 15.41 4.52 -13.59
C ASP A 95 16.02 4.64 -12.18
N ASN A 96 16.72 5.74 -11.90
CA ASN A 96 17.28 6.01 -10.57
C ASN A 96 16.20 6.26 -9.52
N GLU A 97 15.14 6.99 -9.88
CA GLU A 97 13.99 7.19 -8.99
C GLU A 97 13.26 5.87 -8.71
N ILE A 98 13.10 5.01 -9.72
CA ILE A 98 12.53 3.66 -9.54
C ILE A 98 13.38 2.82 -8.59
N ARG A 99 14.71 2.78 -8.78
CA ARG A 99 15.63 2.03 -7.90
C ARG A 99 15.61 2.57 -6.47
N ALA A 100 15.63 3.90 -6.30
CA ALA A 100 15.52 4.52 -4.98
C ALA A 100 14.18 4.18 -4.30
N ARG A 101 13.07 4.26 -5.04
CA ARG A 101 11.75 3.89 -4.55
C ARG A 101 11.67 2.41 -4.18
N TYR A 102 12.30 1.53 -4.96
CA TYR A 102 12.39 0.11 -4.66
C TYR A 102 13.11 -0.13 -3.34
N LEU A 103 14.29 0.47 -3.14
CA LEU A 103 15.06 0.33 -1.92
C LEU A 103 14.30 0.81 -0.67
N VAL A 104 13.55 1.90 -0.79
CA VAL A 104 12.78 2.45 0.33
C VAL A 104 11.56 1.59 0.68
N ASN A 105 10.98 0.85 -0.28
CA ASN A 105 9.69 0.18 -0.12
C ASN A 105 9.75 -1.35 -0.23
N SER A 106 10.92 -1.96 -0.37
CA SER A 106 11.07 -3.41 -0.53
C SER A 106 10.51 -4.20 0.68
N ASP A 107 10.67 -3.64 1.86
CA ASP A 107 10.18 -4.12 3.17
C ASP A 107 8.80 -3.56 3.55
N PHE A 108 8.11 -2.85 2.65
CA PHE A 108 6.80 -2.24 2.93
C PHE A 108 5.79 -3.27 3.45
N LYS A 109 5.08 -2.91 4.53
CA LYS A 109 4.01 -3.70 5.16
C LYS A 109 2.73 -2.87 5.32
N PRO A 110 1.66 -3.14 4.56
CA PRO A 110 0.40 -2.44 4.72
C PRO A 110 -0.27 -2.78 6.07
N LYS A 111 -1.19 -1.93 6.52
CA LYS A 111 -2.04 -2.22 7.69
C LYS A 111 -3.12 -3.25 7.31
N THR A 112 -2.82 -4.52 7.52
CA THR A 112 -3.66 -5.66 7.13
C THR A 112 -3.67 -6.73 8.23
N LEU A 113 -4.70 -7.58 8.30
CA LEU A 113 -4.71 -8.75 9.19
C LEU A 113 -3.83 -9.86 8.63
N GLU A 114 -3.91 -10.10 7.31
CA GLU A 114 -3.07 -11.05 6.60
C GLU A 114 -2.35 -10.38 5.43
N LEU A 115 -1.08 -10.76 5.21
CA LEU A 115 -0.26 -10.29 4.10
C LEU A 115 0.20 -11.49 3.29
N LEU A 116 -0.13 -11.50 2.00
CA LEU A 116 0.20 -12.56 1.06
C LEU A 116 1.20 -12.03 0.04
N ASP A 117 2.36 -12.66 -0.06
CA ASP A 117 3.40 -12.31 -1.01
C ASP A 117 3.26 -13.15 -2.29
N ILE A 118 3.15 -12.49 -3.44
CA ILE A 118 3.05 -13.13 -4.76
C ILE A 118 4.23 -12.71 -5.63
N ASP A 119 4.84 -13.66 -6.32
CA ASP A 119 5.85 -13.38 -7.33
C ASP A 119 5.19 -12.88 -8.62
N ALA A 120 5.23 -11.57 -8.81
CA ALA A 120 4.69 -10.91 -10.00
C ALA A 120 5.72 -10.78 -11.14
N SER A 121 6.83 -11.51 -11.09
CA SER A 121 7.80 -11.61 -12.20
C SER A 121 7.26 -12.45 -13.36
N GLN A 122 6.27 -13.29 -13.09
CA GLN A 122 5.55 -14.14 -14.04
C GLN A 122 4.70 -13.35 -15.04
N CYS A 123 4.05 -14.06 -15.98
CA CYS A 123 3.12 -13.44 -16.91
C CYS A 123 1.84 -12.97 -16.19
N ILE A 124 1.15 -11.98 -16.78
CA ILE A 124 -0.01 -11.34 -16.17
C ILE A 124 -1.16 -12.31 -15.89
N ASP A 125 -1.38 -13.29 -16.76
CA ASP A 125 -2.48 -14.26 -16.61
C ASP A 125 -2.24 -15.17 -15.41
N ALA A 126 -1.02 -15.68 -15.22
CA ALA A 126 -0.68 -16.52 -14.07
C ALA A 126 -0.87 -15.77 -12.75
N VAL A 127 -0.35 -14.53 -12.66
CA VAL A 127 -0.48 -13.69 -11.46
C VAL A 127 -1.95 -13.34 -11.19
N ARG A 128 -2.73 -13.05 -12.24
CA ARG A 128 -4.17 -12.78 -12.11
C ARG A 128 -4.88 -14.00 -11.54
N ASP A 129 -4.65 -15.17 -12.10
CA ASP A 129 -5.35 -16.39 -11.70
C ASP A 129 -5.00 -16.78 -10.25
N GLU A 130 -3.74 -16.59 -9.84
CA GLU A 130 -3.32 -16.77 -8.44
C GLU A 130 -4.05 -15.81 -7.48
N ILE A 131 -4.13 -14.52 -7.81
CA ILE A 131 -4.86 -13.52 -7.00
C ILE A 131 -6.35 -13.87 -6.90
N VAL A 132 -6.97 -14.25 -8.01
CA VAL A 132 -8.39 -14.60 -8.04
C VAL A 132 -8.66 -15.83 -7.16
N ASN A 133 -7.81 -16.85 -7.25
CA ASN A 133 -7.94 -18.05 -6.41
C ASN A 133 -7.79 -17.73 -4.93
N ILE A 134 -6.87 -16.84 -4.57
CA ILE A 134 -6.71 -16.34 -3.19
C ILE A 134 -8.00 -15.66 -2.72
N ILE A 135 -8.55 -14.74 -3.52
CA ILE A 135 -9.78 -14.02 -3.16
C ILE A 135 -10.92 -15.00 -2.89
N PHE A 136 -11.13 -15.99 -3.76
CA PHE A 136 -12.21 -16.97 -3.57
C PHE A 136 -11.97 -17.90 -2.38
N LYS A 137 -10.73 -18.33 -2.15
CA LYS A 137 -10.40 -19.16 -1.00
C LYS A 137 -10.71 -18.44 0.32
N GLU A 138 -10.40 -17.15 0.41
CA GLU A 138 -10.70 -16.36 1.61
C GLU A 138 -12.21 -16.15 1.81
N LEU A 139 -12.99 -16.04 0.73
CA LEU A 139 -14.45 -15.94 0.81
C LEU A 139 -15.12 -17.25 1.29
N ASP A 140 -14.53 -18.40 0.97
CA ASP A 140 -15.04 -19.71 1.42
C ASP A 140 -14.72 -20.00 2.90
N ASN A 141 -13.81 -19.23 3.51
CA ASN A 141 -13.39 -19.38 4.92
C ASN A 141 -14.14 -18.44 5.90
N GLU A 142 -14.94 -17.49 5.41
CA GLU A 142 -15.78 -16.57 6.21
C GLU A 142 -17.17 -17.15 6.52
#